data_AF-A0A0W0VKG7-F1
#
_entry.id   AF-A0A0W0VKG7-F1
#
_cell.length_a   1.000
_cell.length_b   1.000
_cell.length_c   1.000
_cell.angle_alpha   90.00
_cell.angle_beta   90.00
_cell.angle_gamma   90.00
#
_symmetry.space_group_name_H-M   'P 1'
#
loop_
_entity.id
_entity.type
_entity.pdbx_description
1 polymer ?
#
loop_
_entity_poly.entity_id
_entity_poly.type
_entity_poly.pdbx_seq_one_letter_code
_entity_poly.pdbx_strand_id
1 'polypeptide(L)'
;MSLYSNYIGIDIGKISFVVAMYGSKKIYEYENNPTGIKAFINDFKSKLKYALTVLETTGGYEMQLLLTLCESGFAVHRANTRKVK
;
A
#
# COMPACT_ATOMS: atom_id res chain seq x y z
N MET A 1 -4.35 -20.16 -8.35
CA MET A 1 -4.12 -18.80 -8.87
C MET A 1 -4.99 -17.85 -8.04
N SER A 2 -4.42 -16.97 -7.23
CA SER A 2 -5.22 -15.99 -6.49
C SER A 2 -5.74 -14.95 -7.47
N LEU A 3 -7.05 -14.86 -7.66
CA LEU A 3 -7.67 -13.86 -8.52
C LEU A 3 -7.82 -12.57 -7.70
N TYR A 4 -6.99 -11.56 -7.96
CA TYR A 4 -7.15 -10.25 -7.35
C TYR A 4 -8.28 -9.49 -8.03
N SER A 5 -9.19 -8.93 -7.24
CA SER A 5 -10.30 -8.09 -7.74
C SER A 5 -10.01 -6.60 -7.63
N ASN A 6 -8.97 -6.23 -6.86
CA ASN A 6 -8.52 -4.85 -6.72
C ASN A 6 -6.99 -4.79 -6.92
N TYR A 7 -6.50 -3.66 -7.43
CA TYR A 7 -5.07 -3.37 -7.51
C TYR A 7 -4.85 -2.02 -6.85
N ILE A 8 -3.95 -1.99 -5.86
CA ILE A 8 -3.67 -0.80 -5.06
C ILE A 8 -2.20 -0.44 -5.27
N GLY A 9 -1.93 0.78 -5.70
CA GLY A 9 -0.59 1.35 -5.76
C GLY A 9 -0.36 2.28 -4.58
N ILE A 10 0.81 2.20 -3.97
CA ILE A 10 1.23 3.07 -2.88
C ILE A 10 2.55 3.74 -3.23
N ASP A 11 2.53 5.07 -3.28
CA ASP A 11 3.71 5.91 -3.36
C ASP A 11 4.13 6.31 -1.94
N ILE A 12 5.40 6.09 -1.60
CA ILE A 12 5.92 6.20 -0.24
C ILE A 12 6.79 7.45 -0.11
N GLY A 13 6.31 8.40 0.68
CA GLY A 13 7.11 9.51 1.19
C GLY A 13 7.64 9.24 2.61
N LYS A 14 8.54 10.12 3.05
CA LYS A 14 9.09 10.09 4.42
C LYS A 14 8.04 10.43 5.48
N ILE A 15 7.17 11.38 5.20
CA ILE A 15 6.19 11.94 6.16
C ILE A 15 4.81 11.33 5.95
N SER A 16 4.42 11.13 4.70
CA SER A 16 3.13 10.58 4.29
C SER A 16 3.32 9.57 3.15
N PHE A 17 2.27 8.80 2.87
CA PHE A 17 2.18 7.95 1.69
C PHE A 17 0.83 8.16 1.00
N VAL A 18 0.84 8.00 -0.33
CA VAL A 18 -0.34 8.20 -1.17
C VAL A 18 -0.79 6.85 -1.72
N VAL A 19 -2.09 6.59 -1.61
CA VAL A 19 -2.75 5.36 -2.03
C VAL A 19 -3.64 5.65 -3.23
N ALA A 20 -3.45 4.89 -4.29
CA ALA A 20 -4.28 4.90 -5.49
C ALA A 20 -4.84 3.50 -5.74
N MET A 21 -6.08 3.41 -6.22
CA MET A 21 -6.72 2.15 -6.58
C MET A 21 -7.04 2.15 -8.08
N TYR A 22 -6.69 1.07 -8.75
CA TYR A 22 -6.97 0.89 -10.17
C TYR A 22 -8.47 1.03 -10.47
N GLY A 23 -8.81 1.80 -11.50
CA GLY A 23 -10.18 2.13 -11.88
C GLY A 23 -10.82 3.28 -11.09
N SER A 24 -10.12 3.86 -10.10
CA SER A 24 -10.55 5.06 -9.37
C SER A 24 -9.64 6.24 -9.70
N LYS A 25 -10.21 7.45 -9.84
CA LYS A 25 -9.45 8.70 -9.92
C LYS A 25 -9.14 9.32 -8.56
N LYS A 26 -9.65 8.72 -7.48
CA LYS A 26 -9.41 9.21 -6.12
C LYS A 26 -8.05 8.72 -5.62
N ILE A 27 -7.31 9.65 -5.04
CA ILE A 27 -6.11 9.39 -4.25
C ILE A 27 -6.42 9.65 -2.78
N TYR A 28 -5.74 8.93 -1.91
CA TYR A 28 -5.88 9.06 -0.46
C TYR A 28 -4.48 9.23 0.11
N GLU A 29 -4.31 10.18 1.02
CA GLU A 29 -3.03 10.43 1.67
C GLU A 29 -3.14 10.12 3.15
N TYR A 30 -2.13 9.42 3.68
CA TYR A 30 -2.04 9.03 5.07
C TYR A 30 -0.65 9.36 5.60
N GLU A 31 -0.54 9.64 6.90
CA GLU A 31 0.75 9.80 7.54
C GLU A 31 1.55 8.48 7.55
N ASN A 32 2.85 8.55 7.30
CA ASN A 32 3.76 7.41 7.34
C ASN A 32 4.19 7.12 8.78
N ASN A 33 3.22 6.78 9.61
CA ASN A 33 3.38 6.44 11.02
C ASN A 33 2.32 5.39 11.41
N PRO A 34 2.40 4.79 12.61
CA PRO A 34 1.45 3.74 13.01
C PRO A 34 -0.02 4.16 12.92
N THR A 35 -0.34 5.42 13.21
CA THR A 35 -1.71 5.94 13.19
C THR A 35 -2.26 6.07 11.77
N GLY A 36 -1.48 6.61 10.84
CA GLY A 36 -1.87 6.72 9.43
C GLY A 36 -1.95 5.35 8.74
N ILE A 37 -1.03 4.43 9.05
CA ILE A 37 -1.10 3.04 8.55
C ILE A 37 -2.37 2.35 9.04
N LYS A 38 -2.73 2.51 10.31
CA LYS A 38 -3.97 1.93 10.86
C LYS A 38 -5.23 2.53 10.23
N ALA A 39 -5.24 3.84 9.98
CA ALA A 39 -6.34 4.52 9.29
C ALA A 39 -6.51 3.97 7.87
N PHE A 40 -5.41 3.88 7.11
CA PHE A 40 -5.39 3.27 5.77
C PHE A 40 -5.96 1.84 5.78
N ILE A 41 -5.46 0.97 6.66
CA ILE A 41 -5.92 -0.42 6.73
C ILE A 41 -7.42 -0.47 7.06
N ASN A 42 -7.92 0.40 7.94
CA ASN A 42 -9.33 0.43 8.28
C ASN A 42 -10.21 0.87 7.10
N ASP A 43 -9.81 1.93 6.40
CA ASP A 43 -10.54 2.48 5.25
C ASP A 43 -10.59 1.50 4.07
N PHE A 44 -9.50 0.75 3.87
CA PHE A 44 -9.33 -0.16 2.74
C PHE A 44 -9.52 -1.64 3.10
N LYS A 45 -9.88 -1.98 4.34
CA LYS A 45 -9.91 -3.38 4.84
C LYS A 45 -10.66 -4.34 3.92
N SER A 46 -11.83 -3.94 3.45
CA SER A 46 -12.68 -4.75 2.56
C SER A 46 -12.07 -4.95 1.18
N LYS A 47 -11.33 -3.95 0.69
CA LYS A 47 -10.63 -3.98 -0.61
C LYS A 47 -9.34 -4.78 -0.53
N LEU A 48 -8.55 -4.57 0.52
CA LEU A 48 -7.27 -5.23 0.78
C LEU A 48 -7.37 -6.75 0.81
N LYS A 49 -8.48 -7.30 1.32
CA LYS A 49 -8.73 -8.75 1.35
C LYS A 49 -8.61 -9.44 -0.01
N TYR A 50 -8.92 -8.73 -1.10
CA TYR A 50 -8.87 -9.26 -2.46
C TYR A 50 -8.01 -8.37 -3.37
N ALA A 51 -7.10 -7.58 -2.79
CA ALA A 51 -6.22 -6.69 -3.52
C ALA A 51 -4.82 -7.29 -3.69
N LEU A 52 -4.17 -6.95 -4.80
CA LEU A 52 -2.71 -6.90 -4.85
C LEU A 52 -2.28 -5.46 -4.54
N THR A 53 -1.61 -5.28 -3.41
CA THR A 53 -1.05 -3.97 -3.02
C THR A 53 0.42 -3.90 -3.45
N VAL A 54 0.78 -2.89 -4.22
CA VAL A 54 2.13 -2.66 -4.71
C VAL A 54 2.65 -1.37 -4.08
N LEU A 55 3.81 -1.41 -3.43
CA LEU A 55 4.45 -0.20 -2.89
C LEU A 55 5.79 0.07 -3.55
N GLU A 56 6.07 1.35 -3.82
CA GLU A 56 7.40 1.80 -4.20
C GLU A 56 8.37 1.75 -2.98
N THR A 57 9.65 1.52 -3.24
CA THR A 57 10.68 1.54 -2.19
C THR A 57 11.27 2.93 -2.01
N THR A 58 11.29 3.44 -0.79
CA THR A 58 11.85 4.78 -0.51
C THR A 58 12.79 4.70 0.68
N GLY A 59 14.02 4.24 0.44
CA GLY A 59 15.10 4.28 1.44
C GLY A 59 14.81 3.58 2.77
N GLY A 60 13.79 2.71 2.84
CA GLY A 60 13.36 2.02 4.06
C GLY A 60 12.10 2.60 4.72
N TYR A 61 11.60 3.77 4.28
CA TYR A 61 10.38 4.37 4.82
C TYR A 61 9.12 3.53 4.53
N GLU A 62 9.17 2.63 3.55
CA GLU A 62 8.07 1.72 3.23
C GLU A 62 7.97 0.53 4.20
N MET A 63 9.04 0.26 4.97
CA MET A 63 9.19 -1.02 5.68
C MET A 63 8.12 -1.22 6.75
N GLN A 64 7.76 -0.17 7.47
CA GLN A 64 6.75 -0.28 8.53
C GLN A 64 5.37 -0.65 7.95
N LEU A 65 4.95 0.03 6.88
CA LEU A 65 3.71 -0.27 6.17
C LEU A 65 3.75 -1.67 5.55
N LEU A 66 4.84 -2.01 4.87
CA LEU A 66 5.04 -3.33 4.25
C LEU A 66 4.91 -4.46 5.26
N LEU A 67 5.64 -4.38 6.38
CA LEU A 67 5.62 -5.41 7.42
C LEU A 67 4.24 -5.53 8.07
N THR A 68 3.60 -4.40 8.35
CA THR A 68 2.24 -4.39 8.94
C THR A 68 1.22 -5.08 8.01
N LEU A 69 1.32 -4.85 6.69
CA LEU A 69 0.45 -5.52 5.71
C LEU A 69 0.75 -7.03 5.60
N CYS A 70 2.03 -7.42 5.62
CA CYS A 70 2.44 -8.82 5.64
C CYS A 70 1.92 -9.55 6.90
N GLU A 71 2.12 -8.97 8.08
CA GLU A 71 1.66 -9.52 9.36
C GLU A 71 0.13 -9.62 9.43
N SER A 72 -0.58 -8.70 8.77
CA SER A 72 -2.04 -8.73 8.64
C SER A 72 -2.53 -9.74 7.58
N GLY A 73 -1.63 -10.43 6.87
CA GLY A 73 -1.96 -11.43 5.85
C GLY A 73 -2.45 -10.84 4.53
N PHE A 74 -2.23 -9.55 4.26
CA PHE A 74 -2.60 -8.94 2.98
C PHE A 74 -1.56 -9.23 1.90
N ALA A 75 -2.01 -9.40 0.66
CA ALA A 75 -1.11 -9.62 -0.47
C ALA A 75 -0.43 -8.30 -0.84
N VAL A 76 0.89 -8.25 -0.62
CA VAL A 76 1.69 -7.05 -0.80
C VAL A 76 2.97 -7.36 -1.57
N HIS A 77 3.32 -6.46 -2.49
CA HIS A 77 4.52 -6.55 -3.31
C HIS A 77 5.34 -5.27 -3.19
N ARG A 78 6.61 -5.41 -2.80
CA ARG A 78 7.59 -4.33 -2.78
C ARG A 78 8.19 -4.18 -4.18
N ALA A 79 7.79 -3.14 -4.91
CA ALA A 79 8.21 -2.90 -6.29
C ALA A 79 9.69 -2.48 -6.36
N ASN A 80 10.42 -3.00 -7.35
CA ASN A 80 11.81 -2.59 -7.55
C ASN A 80 11.86 -1.23 -8.28
N THR A 81 12.31 -0.19 -7.58
CA THR A 81 12.45 1.18 -8.11
C THR A 81 13.31 1.32 -9.37
N ARG A 82 14.19 0.37 -9.68
CA ARG A 82 15.00 0.39 -10.92
C ARG A 82 14.26 -0.15 -12.14
N LYS A 83 13.04 -0.68 -11.96
CA LYS A 83 12.22 -1.27 -13.04
C LYS A 83 10.87 -0.59 -13.23
N VAL A 84 10.50 0.34 -12.35
CA VAL A 84 9.15 0.93 -12.29
C VAL A 84 9.24 2.46 -12.29
N LYS A 85 10.14 3.03 -13.09
CA LYS A 85 10.23 4.48 -13.35
C LYS A 85 9.80 4.81 -14.76
#